data_AF-A0A956CP04-F1
#
_entry.id   AF-A0A956CP04-F1
#
_cell.length_a   1.000
_cell.length_b   1.000
_cell.length_c   1.000
_cell.angle_alpha   90.00
_cell.angle_beta   90.00
_cell.angle_gamma   90.00
#
_symmetry.space_group_name_H-M   'P 1'
#
loop_
_entity.id
_entity.type
_entity.pdbx_description
1 polymer ?
#
loop_
_entity_poly.entity_id
_entity_poly.type
_entity_poly.pdbx_seq_one_letter_code
_entity_poly.pdbx_strand_id
1 'polypeptide(L)'
;MIAVCGCGAPTPLGSTAASTEAVEWRYLVRLDDAMRTSDVRICFVGPRARPAFLRPAVRDAAPALLTAERVSDSGERHVLEIKDGDVQLGGMSDDECVLLRVDMKRAMGTFRPVALERGSSWLVSTAYWFWAPSAPTHVDRARIAFEAPESMHVVPPFRAVEGPQGTVTYEAGADLFDFMGQIAVVPRAPIAFRTPDVDVRIATMDGELAVGPDEIRAWIGKAVSAVRSVGGRFPADRLTVIVVPVPVAKEPVVFGNVVRGGGPTITLYVSTHATAEELHANWVAVHELSHLLHPFTPEPCLAEGLATYYQEVLLARMGAQSEEAAWRALDEGFARGRADGTGLRLEDESRDMHDTHAYRRVYWSGAALALRMDVALRRSASSVHSLDGLLAEFRARNDAMRTWPARELLGAWDRLAGERLLEPMCDSWLVTEAFPETDDLYAYLGIERNRKGALVFDDNAPGAGVRHAIMAPLAAP
;
A
#
# COMPACT_ATOMS: atom_id res chain seq x y z
N MET A 1 -20.05 56.22 -27.88
CA MET A 1 -19.14 55.93 -26.77
C MET A 1 -18.93 54.42 -26.78
N ILE A 2 -17.80 53.94 -27.27
CA ILE A 2 -17.15 52.64 -27.00
C ILE A 2 -15.89 52.62 -27.88
N ALA A 3 -14.75 52.54 -27.20
CA ALA A 3 -13.42 52.64 -27.75
C ALA A 3 -12.97 51.30 -28.34
N VAL A 4 -12.19 51.40 -29.42
CA VAL A 4 -11.41 50.31 -30.02
C VAL A 4 -9.99 50.39 -29.44
N CYS A 5 -9.60 49.38 -28.67
CA CYS A 5 -8.22 49.02 -28.30
C CYS A 5 -8.21 47.49 -28.35
N GLY A 6 -7.42 46.79 -29.16
CA GLY A 6 -5.97 46.90 -29.29
C GLY A 6 -5.36 45.67 -28.62
N CYS A 7 -5.29 44.54 -29.34
CA CYS A 7 -4.72 43.28 -28.88
C CYS A 7 -3.20 43.43 -28.67
N GLY A 8 -2.77 43.47 -27.41
CA GLY A 8 -1.39 43.21 -27.00
C GLY A 8 -1.33 41.85 -26.32
N ALA A 9 -0.61 40.90 -26.90
CA ALA A 9 -0.28 39.65 -26.22
C ALA A 9 0.61 39.96 -25.00
N PRO A 10 0.34 39.42 -23.81
CA PRO A 10 1.24 39.57 -22.69
C PRO A 10 2.51 38.77 -22.97
N THR A 11 3.63 39.47 -23.14
CA THR A 11 4.98 38.89 -23.08
C THR A 11 5.13 38.21 -21.71
N PRO A 12 5.50 36.93 -21.61
CA PRO A 12 5.82 36.36 -20.32
C PRO A 12 7.08 37.07 -19.83
N LEU A 13 6.94 37.85 -18.75
CA LEU A 13 8.08 38.23 -17.93
C LEU A 13 8.71 36.92 -17.46
N GLY A 14 9.93 36.65 -17.94
CA GLY A 14 10.72 35.51 -17.53
C GLY A 14 10.86 35.51 -16.02
N SER A 15 10.08 34.68 -15.36
CA SER A 15 10.38 34.22 -14.01
C SER A 15 11.62 33.36 -14.14
N THR A 16 12.79 33.92 -13.87
CA THR A 16 13.92 33.14 -13.41
C THR A 16 13.50 32.55 -12.07
N ALA A 17 12.82 31.40 -12.12
CA ALA A 17 12.73 30.52 -10.98
C ALA A 17 14.17 30.18 -10.61
N ALA A 18 14.68 30.82 -9.55
CA ALA A 18 15.86 30.31 -8.88
C ALA A 18 15.53 28.86 -8.55
N SER A 19 16.17 27.91 -9.23
CA SER A 19 16.06 26.50 -8.86
C SER A 19 16.66 26.41 -7.47
N THR A 20 15.81 26.38 -6.45
CA THR A 20 16.23 25.90 -5.13
C THR A 20 16.77 24.50 -5.38
N GLU A 21 18.08 24.32 -5.21
CA GLU A 21 18.71 23.01 -5.35
C GLU A 21 17.96 22.03 -4.43
N ALA A 22 17.40 20.98 -5.03
CA ALA A 22 16.63 19.97 -4.31
C ALA A 22 17.52 19.28 -3.26
N VAL A 23 16.98 19.03 -2.08
CA VAL A 23 17.68 18.29 -1.03
C VAL A 23 17.74 16.81 -1.43
N GLU A 24 18.94 16.33 -1.70
CA GLU A 24 19.20 14.95 -2.08
C GLU A 24 20.01 14.23 -1.02
N TRP A 25 19.58 13.03 -0.64
CA TRP A 25 20.37 12.14 0.20
C TRP A 25 20.86 10.96 -0.64
N ARG A 26 22.14 10.63 -0.51
CA ARG A 26 22.75 9.49 -1.20
C ARG A 26 23.05 8.40 -0.20
N TYR A 27 22.46 7.23 -0.43
CA TYR A 27 22.60 6.05 0.40
C TYR A 27 23.41 4.97 -0.32
N LEU A 28 24.28 4.33 0.44
CA LEU A 28 24.89 3.05 0.08
C LEU A 28 24.68 2.07 1.22
N VAL A 29 23.86 1.04 0.98
CA VAL A 29 23.59 -0.04 1.92
C VAL A 29 24.44 -1.24 1.52
N ARG A 30 25.35 -1.68 2.39
CA ARG A 30 26.21 -2.85 2.20
C ARG A 30 25.83 -3.94 3.17
N LEU A 31 25.50 -5.12 2.65
CA LEU A 31 25.30 -6.33 3.45
C LEU A 31 26.61 -7.10 3.52
N ASP A 32 26.98 -7.63 4.69
CA ASP A 32 28.16 -8.48 4.80
C ASP A 32 27.92 -9.89 4.22
N ASP A 33 29.01 -10.58 3.83
CA ASP A 33 28.96 -11.93 3.25
C ASP A 33 28.27 -12.96 4.16
N ALA A 34 28.38 -12.75 5.48
CA ALA A 34 27.79 -13.62 6.48
C ALA A 34 26.28 -13.37 6.67
N MET A 35 25.72 -12.31 6.08
CA MET A 35 24.35 -11.87 6.31
C MET A 35 24.10 -11.77 7.83
N ARG A 36 24.84 -10.90 8.51
CA ARG A 36 24.73 -10.65 9.95
C ARG A 36 24.75 -9.18 10.30
N THR A 37 25.43 -8.38 9.49
CA THR A 37 25.53 -6.94 9.67
C THR A 37 25.26 -6.21 8.36
N SER A 38 24.88 -4.94 8.49
CA SER A 38 24.87 -4.04 7.34
C SER A 38 25.51 -2.72 7.70
N ASP A 39 26.17 -2.12 6.71
CA ASP A 39 26.74 -0.79 6.79
C ASP A 39 25.94 0.15 5.88
N VAL A 40 25.41 1.24 6.42
CA VAL A 40 24.62 2.24 5.70
C VAL A 40 25.39 3.56 5.69
N ARG A 41 25.89 3.96 4.53
CA ARG A 41 26.50 5.27 4.32
C ARG A 41 25.45 6.25 3.82
N ILE A 42 25.37 7.44 4.42
CA ILE A 42 24.44 8.52 4.07
C ILE A 42 25.23 9.80 3.84
N CYS A 43 25.15 10.35 2.62
CA CYS A 43 25.75 11.63 2.29
C CYS A 43 24.65 12.66 1.93
N PHE A 44 24.78 13.88 2.43
CA PHE A 44 23.78 14.93 2.30
C PHE A 44 24.19 15.92 1.21
N VAL A 45 23.32 16.15 0.22
CA VAL A 45 23.61 17.01 -0.93
C VAL A 45 22.57 18.11 -1.03
N GLY A 46 23.03 19.35 -1.11
CA GLY A 46 22.19 20.54 -1.23
C GLY A 46 22.08 21.36 0.06
N PRO A 47 21.51 22.58 -0.03
CA PRO A 47 21.44 23.49 1.11
C PRO A 47 20.51 22.95 2.19
N ARG A 48 20.94 23.00 3.46
CA ARG A 48 20.17 22.48 4.62
C ARG A 48 19.79 21.00 4.49
N ALA A 49 20.51 20.24 3.67
CA ALA A 49 20.25 18.82 3.48
C ALA A 49 20.55 17.99 4.74
N ARG A 50 21.43 18.47 5.61
CA ARG A 50 21.79 17.77 6.85
C ARG A 50 20.84 18.17 8.01
N PRO A 51 20.14 17.20 8.63
CA PRO A 51 19.31 17.44 9.80
C PRO A 51 20.17 17.59 11.06
N ALA A 52 19.55 18.01 12.17
CA ALA A 52 20.22 18.05 13.47
C ALA A 52 20.47 16.63 14.01
N PHE A 53 19.54 15.72 13.75
CA PHE A 53 19.65 14.31 14.12
C PHE A 53 18.89 13.42 13.13
N LEU A 54 19.23 12.12 13.14
CA LEU A 54 18.48 11.06 12.46
C LEU A 54 17.68 10.27 13.48
N ARG A 55 16.42 10.00 13.16
CA ARG A 55 15.48 9.29 14.02
C ARG A 55 15.09 7.94 13.41
N PRO A 56 15.08 6.84 14.17
CA PRO A 56 14.55 5.58 13.67
C PRO A 56 13.05 5.71 13.39
N ALA A 57 12.59 5.27 12.22
CA ALA A 57 11.17 5.30 11.87
C ALA A 57 10.34 4.20 12.58
N VAL A 58 11.00 3.20 13.17
CA VAL A 58 10.39 2.16 14.01
C VAL A 58 11.17 1.99 15.30
N ARG A 59 10.48 1.71 16.41
CA ARG A 59 11.09 1.59 17.75
C ARG A 59 12.21 0.54 17.81
N ASP A 60 12.08 -0.53 17.03
CA ASP A 60 13.01 -1.64 17.03
C ASP A 60 14.30 -1.39 16.23
N ALA A 61 14.39 -0.29 15.47
CA ALA A 61 15.58 0.03 14.68
C ALA A 61 16.73 0.55 15.53
N ALA A 62 16.47 1.43 16.51
CA ALA A 62 17.53 1.97 17.37
C ALA A 62 18.29 0.88 18.17
N PRO A 63 17.60 -0.10 18.80
CA PRO A 63 18.30 -1.20 19.47
C PRO A 63 19.19 -2.05 18.56
N ALA A 64 18.93 -2.08 17.26
CA ALA A 64 19.74 -2.82 16.28
C ALA A 64 20.96 -2.02 15.79
N LEU A 65 21.08 -0.73 16.10
CA LEU A 65 22.24 0.07 15.72
C LEU A 65 23.45 -0.30 16.60
N LEU A 66 24.53 -0.74 15.97
CA LEU A 66 25.79 -1.10 16.62
C LEU A 66 26.69 0.14 16.80
N THR A 67 26.88 0.91 15.72
CA THR A 67 27.67 2.13 15.74
C THR A 67 27.08 3.18 14.79
N ALA A 68 27.30 4.44 15.12
CA ALA A 68 27.09 5.57 14.23
C ALA A 68 28.37 6.41 14.20
N GLU A 69 28.90 6.66 13.01
CA GLU A 69 30.14 7.41 12.81
C GLU A 69 29.91 8.48 11.74
N ARG A 70 30.59 9.62 11.85
CA ARG A 70 30.82 10.50 10.70
C ARG A 70 32.12 10.11 10.03
N VAL A 71 32.13 10.19 8.71
CA VAL A 71 33.25 9.79 7.86
C VAL A 71 33.53 10.89 6.85
N SER A 72 34.73 11.46 6.88
CA SER A 72 35.17 12.46 5.89
C SER A 72 35.59 11.80 4.57
N ASP A 73 35.76 12.59 3.52
CA ASP A 73 36.27 12.12 2.23
C ASP A 73 37.70 11.55 2.31
N SER A 74 38.49 12.00 3.29
CA SER A 74 39.82 11.46 3.58
C SER A 74 39.78 10.09 4.30
N GLY A 75 38.59 9.62 4.69
CA GLY A 75 38.38 8.35 5.38
C GLY A 75 38.51 8.42 6.91
N GLU A 76 38.75 9.60 7.47
CA GLU A 76 38.77 9.81 8.92
C GLU A 76 37.38 9.54 9.52
N ARG A 77 37.32 8.85 10.66
CA ARG A 77 36.08 8.45 11.31
C ARG A 77 36.01 8.94 12.75
N HIS A 78 34.84 9.45 13.12
CA HIS A 78 34.53 9.88 14.49
C HIS A 78 33.17 9.34 14.91
N VAL A 79 33.08 8.79 16.11
CA VAL A 79 31.82 8.29 16.66
C VAL A 79 30.86 9.45 16.90
N LEU A 80 29.60 9.27 16.47
CA LEU A 80 28.51 10.20 16.72
C LEU A 80 27.81 9.88 18.03
N GLU A 81 27.33 10.92 18.71
CA GLU A 81 26.52 10.75 19.91
C GLU A 81 25.14 10.18 19.56
N ILE A 82 24.68 9.21 20.36
CA ILE A 82 23.31 8.71 20.32
C ILE A 82 22.60 9.19 21.57
N LYS A 83 21.53 9.97 21.39
CA LYS A 83 20.75 10.54 22.48
C LYS A 83 19.28 10.19 22.29
N ASP A 84 18.67 9.57 23.30
CA ASP A 84 17.27 9.11 23.27
C ASP A 84 16.93 8.23 22.04
N GLY A 85 17.93 7.50 21.53
CA GLY A 85 17.80 6.67 20.32
C GLY A 85 18.00 7.41 19.00
N ASP A 86 18.16 8.74 19.02
CA ASP A 86 18.43 9.57 17.84
C ASP A 86 19.94 9.76 17.65
N VAL A 87 20.43 9.60 16.41
CA VAL A 87 21.84 9.85 16.05
C VAL A 87 22.05 11.35 15.84
N GLN A 88 22.87 11.98 16.68
CA GLN A 88 23.13 13.41 16.63
C GLN A 88 24.16 13.75 15.55
N LEU A 89 23.85 14.69 14.67
CA LEU A 89 24.71 15.11 13.54
C LEU A 89 25.33 16.51 13.73
N GLY A 90 25.21 17.07 14.93
CA GLY A 90 25.75 18.38 15.27
C GLY A 90 27.27 18.43 15.10
N GLY A 91 27.78 19.52 14.53
CA GLY A 91 29.22 19.75 14.37
C GLY A 91 29.88 18.99 13.21
N MET A 92 29.10 18.29 12.38
CA MET A 92 29.59 17.76 11.11
C MET A 92 29.89 18.88 10.11
N SER A 93 30.78 18.64 9.16
CA SER A 93 30.96 19.46 7.96
C SER A 93 30.13 18.94 6.78
N ASP A 94 29.91 19.75 5.75
CA ASP A 94 29.01 19.42 4.64
C ASP A 94 29.55 18.32 3.71
N ASP A 95 30.86 18.07 3.77
CA ASP A 95 31.58 17.00 3.06
C ASP A 95 31.62 15.66 3.85
N GLU A 96 31.18 15.65 5.11
CA GLU A 96 31.11 14.42 5.90
C GLU A 96 29.84 13.62 5.63
N CYS A 97 29.98 12.30 5.55
CA CYS A 97 28.87 11.37 5.47
C CYS A 97 28.66 10.65 6.81
N VAL A 98 27.46 10.16 7.07
CA VAL A 98 27.17 9.26 8.21
C VAL A 98 27.41 7.82 7.77
N LEU A 99 27.98 7.00 8.65
CA LEU A 99 28.08 5.55 8.52
C LEU A 99 27.39 4.91 9.72
N LEU A 100 26.30 4.20 9.46
CA LEU A 100 25.56 3.42 10.46
C LEU A 100 25.89 1.95 10.27
N ARG A 101 26.29 1.25 11.33
CA ARG A 101 26.42 -0.21 11.32
C ARG A 101 25.24 -0.82 12.08
N VAL A 102 24.52 -1.74 11.45
CA VAL A 102 23.29 -2.34 11.97
C VAL A 102 23.48 -3.85 12.17
N ASP A 103 23.07 -4.35 13.34
CA ASP A 103 22.97 -5.78 13.66
C ASP A 103 21.72 -6.37 13.01
N MET A 104 21.90 -7.02 11.87
CA MET A 104 20.80 -7.62 11.11
C MET A 104 20.24 -8.86 11.82
N LYS A 105 21.06 -9.58 12.59
CA LYS A 105 20.57 -10.70 13.39
C LYS A 105 19.60 -10.22 14.47
N ARG A 106 19.92 -9.10 15.12
CA ARG A 106 19.00 -8.46 16.07
C ARG A 106 17.75 -7.93 15.38
N ALA A 107 17.89 -7.30 14.21
CA ALA A 107 16.75 -6.85 13.41
C ALA A 107 15.80 -8.01 13.08
N MET A 108 16.32 -9.16 12.63
CA MET A 108 15.52 -10.35 12.28
C MET A 108 14.86 -11.03 13.48
N GLY A 109 15.32 -10.76 14.70
CA GLY A 109 14.73 -11.27 15.95
C GLY A 109 13.48 -10.53 16.44
N THR A 110 13.02 -9.52 15.69
CA THR A 110 11.88 -8.66 16.07
C THR A 110 10.55 -9.19 15.53
N PHE A 111 9.43 -8.61 15.96
CA PHE A 111 8.10 -9.10 15.63
C PHE A 111 7.70 -8.78 14.17
N ARG A 112 6.80 -9.59 13.60
CA ARG A 112 6.21 -9.35 12.27
C ARG A 112 5.25 -8.16 12.34
N PRO A 113 5.19 -7.26 11.35
CA PRO A 113 5.70 -7.40 9.98
C PRO A 113 7.06 -6.69 9.74
N VAL A 114 7.80 -6.36 10.81
CA VAL A 114 8.97 -5.47 10.73
C VAL A 114 10.20 -6.20 10.16
N ALA A 115 10.35 -7.48 10.47
CA ALA A 115 11.42 -8.31 9.93
C ALA A 115 11.02 -9.80 9.90
N LEU A 116 11.62 -10.55 8.98
CA LEU A 116 11.47 -12.00 8.90
C LEU A 116 12.69 -12.63 8.21
N GLU A 117 13.26 -13.64 8.85
CA GLU A 117 14.26 -14.53 8.26
C GLU A 117 13.64 -15.88 7.94
N ARG A 118 13.95 -16.42 6.75
CA ARG A 118 13.61 -17.78 6.36
C ARG A 118 14.71 -18.34 5.48
N GLY A 119 15.41 -19.37 5.98
CA GLY A 119 16.61 -19.87 5.32
C GLY A 119 17.67 -18.76 5.25
N SER A 120 18.18 -18.51 4.06
CA SER A 120 19.05 -17.38 3.73
C SER A 120 18.30 -16.10 3.37
N SER A 121 16.98 -16.18 3.12
CA SER A 121 16.17 -15.05 2.70
C SER A 121 15.76 -14.14 3.86
N TRP A 122 15.79 -12.83 3.60
CA TRP A 122 15.30 -11.80 4.51
C TRP A 122 14.13 -11.01 3.90
N LEU A 123 13.18 -10.66 4.76
CA LEU A 123 12.28 -9.53 4.58
C LEU A 123 12.59 -8.56 5.70
N VAL A 124 12.89 -7.31 5.36
CA VAL A 124 13.31 -6.29 6.32
C VAL A 124 12.61 -4.97 6.08
N SER A 125 12.17 -4.32 7.15
CA SER A 125 11.64 -2.97 7.10
C SER A 125 12.71 -1.98 6.63
N THR A 126 12.33 -1.06 5.76
CA THR A 126 13.20 0.05 5.30
C THR A 126 13.72 0.87 6.47
N ALA A 127 12.98 0.95 7.58
CA ALA A 127 13.33 1.74 8.75
C ALA A 127 14.62 1.32 9.47
N TYR A 128 15.16 0.12 9.20
CA TYR A 128 16.49 -0.28 9.71
C TYR A 128 17.63 0.46 9.01
N TRP A 129 17.44 0.89 7.76
CA TRP A 129 18.48 1.55 6.96
C TRP A 129 18.19 3.03 6.70
N PHE A 130 16.92 3.42 6.58
CA PHE A 130 16.53 4.77 6.20
C PHE A 130 15.92 5.52 7.39
N TRP A 131 16.79 6.05 8.25
CA TRP A 131 16.38 6.82 9.41
C TRP A 131 15.92 8.22 8.99
N ALA A 132 14.80 8.67 9.57
CA ALA A 132 14.12 9.90 9.18
C ALA A 132 14.89 11.16 9.61
N PRO A 133 14.88 12.23 8.81
CA PRO A 133 15.45 13.51 9.20
C PRO A 133 14.68 14.19 10.33
N SER A 134 15.38 14.89 11.21
CA SER A 134 14.75 15.89 12.07
C SER A 134 14.21 17.08 11.27
N ALA A 135 13.05 17.61 11.66
CA ALA A 135 12.56 18.89 11.17
C ALA A 135 13.61 20.01 11.37
N PRO A 136 13.68 21.02 10.49
CA PRO A 136 12.81 21.27 9.33
C PRO A 136 13.31 20.62 8.02
N THR A 137 14.27 19.70 8.09
CA THR A 137 14.86 19.09 6.88
C THR A 137 13.84 18.23 6.16
N HIS A 138 13.65 18.48 4.88
CA HIS A 138 12.82 17.68 3.98
C HIS A 138 13.72 17.06 2.92
N VAL A 139 13.55 15.76 2.66
CA VAL A 139 14.31 15.04 1.63
C VAL A 139 13.47 14.98 0.38
N ASP A 140 13.85 15.73 -0.64
CA ASP A 140 13.13 15.75 -1.91
C ASP A 140 13.38 14.46 -2.70
N ARG A 141 14.61 13.91 -2.59
CA ARG A 141 15.02 12.69 -3.29
C ARG A 141 16.06 11.91 -2.48
N ALA A 142 15.83 10.61 -2.32
CA ALA A 142 16.83 9.66 -1.86
C ALA A 142 17.34 8.83 -3.05
N ARG A 143 18.65 8.89 -3.33
CA ARG A 143 19.33 8.01 -4.30
C ARG A 143 19.99 6.87 -3.52
N ILE A 144 19.67 5.63 -3.85
CA ILE A 144 19.99 4.47 -3.04
C ILE A 144 20.72 3.42 -3.88
N ALA A 145 21.85 2.93 -3.39
CA ALA A 145 22.57 1.79 -3.94
C ALA A 145 22.63 0.67 -2.90
N PHE A 146 22.61 -0.58 -3.38
CA PHE A 146 22.77 -1.78 -2.57
C PHE A 146 23.98 -2.56 -3.04
N GLU A 147 24.83 -2.97 -2.10
CA GLU A 147 25.85 -3.99 -2.30
C GLU A 147 25.49 -5.18 -1.40
N ALA A 148 25.29 -6.34 -2.01
CA ALA A 148 24.97 -7.58 -1.32
C ALA A 148 25.87 -8.70 -1.87
N PRO A 149 26.00 -9.83 -1.16
CA PRO A 149 26.74 -10.98 -1.67
C PRO A 149 26.24 -11.39 -3.06
N GLU A 150 27.12 -11.84 -3.95
CA GLU A 150 26.77 -12.18 -5.35
C GLU A 150 25.66 -13.24 -5.46
N SER A 151 25.52 -14.09 -4.44
CA SER A 151 24.48 -15.11 -4.35
C SER A 151 23.11 -14.55 -3.96
N MET A 152 22.98 -13.25 -3.70
CA MET A 152 21.78 -12.62 -3.15
C MET A 152 21.28 -11.50 -4.05
N HIS A 153 19.96 -11.38 -4.15
CA HIS A 153 19.26 -10.33 -4.86
C HIS A 153 18.51 -9.44 -3.87
N VAL A 154 18.76 -8.13 -3.93
CA VAL A 154 17.98 -7.13 -3.19
C VAL A 154 16.81 -6.66 -4.06
N VAL A 155 15.60 -6.72 -3.51
CA VAL A 155 14.35 -6.36 -4.19
C VAL A 155 13.63 -5.27 -3.38
N PRO A 156 14.00 -3.99 -3.60
CA PRO A 156 13.37 -2.87 -2.92
C PRO A 156 12.07 -2.43 -3.63
N PRO A 157 11.21 -1.63 -2.97
CA PRO A 157 10.03 -1.02 -3.59
C PRO A 157 10.33 0.23 -4.43
N PHE A 158 11.58 0.64 -4.49
CA PHE A 158 12.02 1.91 -5.04
C PHE A 158 12.05 1.90 -6.57
N ARG A 159 12.02 3.08 -7.20
CA ARG A 159 12.16 3.20 -8.65
C ARG A 159 13.59 2.87 -9.05
N ALA A 160 13.79 1.86 -9.89
CA ALA A 160 15.11 1.61 -10.48
C ALA A 160 15.45 2.72 -11.49
N VAL A 161 16.67 3.23 -11.41
CA VAL A 161 17.24 4.21 -12.34
C VAL A 161 18.65 3.79 -12.75
N GLU A 162 19.06 4.16 -13.96
CA GLU A 162 20.42 3.89 -14.43
C GLU A 162 21.42 4.67 -13.58
N GLY A 163 22.36 3.94 -13.00
CA GLY A 163 23.42 4.46 -12.15
C GLY A 163 24.71 4.71 -12.94
N PRO A 164 25.75 5.22 -12.25
CA PRO A 164 27.07 5.39 -12.85
C PRO A 164 27.60 4.08 -13.43
N GLN A 165 28.23 4.14 -14.60
CA GLN A 165 28.88 2.99 -15.25
C GLN A 165 27.92 1.81 -15.52
N GLY A 166 26.61 2.07 -15.69
CA GLY A 166 25.60 1.05 -15.98
C GLY A 166 25.17 0.22 -14.76
N THR A 167 25.56 0.63 -13.55
CA THR A 167 25.04 0.03 -12.31
C THR A 167 23.55 0.36 -12.13
N VAL A 168 22.82 -0.42 -11.33
CA VAL A 168 21.44 -0.08 -10.97
C VAL A 168 21.47 0.72 -9.67
N THR A 169 20.91 1.93 -9.69
CA THR A 169 20.60 2.69 -8.48
C THR A 169 19.09 2.84 -8.35
N TYR A 170 18.62 3.26 -7.18
CA TYR A 170 17.21 3.39 -6.89
C TYR A 170 16.88 4.81 -6.43
N GLU A 171 15.66 5.25 -6.69
CA GLU A 171 15.13 6.53 -6.22
C GLU A 171 13.85 6.33 -5.39
N ALA A 172 13.78 7.05 -4.28
CA ALA A 172 12.61 7.16 -3.41
C ALA A 172 12.38 8.62 -3.00
N GLY A 173 11.13 8.98 -2.71
CA GLY A 173 10.75 10.31 -2.24
C GLY A 173 10.61 10.37 -0.71
N ALA A 174 9.89 11.39 -0.23
CA ALA A 174 9.60 11.56 1.20
C ALA A 174 8.78 10.41 1.80
N ASP A 175 8.02 9.69 0.98
CA ASP A 175 7.25 8.49 1.35
C ASP A 175 8.12 7.38 1.94
N LEU A 176 9.43 7.40 1.70
CA LEU A 176 10.42 6.52 2.33
C LEU A 176 10.40 6.60 3.87
N PHE A 177 10.11 7.78 4.42
CA PHE A 177 10.19 8.06 5.85
C PHE A 177 8.82 8.12 6.53
N ASP A 178 7.78 8.48 5.78
CA ASP A 178 6.42 8.66 6.30
C ASP A 178 5.67 7.33 6.47
N PHE A 179 6.07 6.30 5.73
CA PHE A 179 5.42 4.99 5.74
C PHE A 179 6.44 3.88 5.95
N MET A 180 6.01 2.82 6.62
CA MET A 180 6.77 1.57 6.63
C MET A 180 6.91 1.05 5.19
N GLY A 181 8.13 0.68 4.81
CA GLY A 181 8.43 -0.05 3.58
C GLY A 181 9.05 -1.41 3.91
N GLN A 182 9.07 -2.31 2.93
CA GLN A 182 9.67 -3.64 3.07
C GLN A 182 10.57 -3.93 1.88
N ILE A 183 11.74 -4.48 2.15
CA ILE A 183 12.73 -4.94 1.17
C ILE A 183 12.93 -6.44 1.36
N ALA A 184 12.94 -7.20 0.26
CA ALA A 184 13.36 -8.59 0.28
C ALA A 184 14.83 -8.72 -0.14
N VAL A 185 15.57 -9.61 0.53
CA VAL A 185 16.89 -10.07 0.11
C VAL A 185 16.81 -11.59 -0.04
N VAL A 186 16.95 -12.10 -1.26
CA VAL A 186 16.64 -13.50 -1.59
C VAL A 186 17.72 -14.11 -2.47
N PRO A 187 18.02 -15.42 -2.36
CA PRO A 187 19.00 -16.07 -3.23
C PRO A 187 18.44 -16.37 -4.63
N ARG A 188 17.12 -16.39 -4.78
CA ARG A 188 16.45 -16.63 -6.06
C ARG A 188 16.29 -15.34 -6.83
N ALA A 189 16.60 -15.39 -8.12
CA ALA A 189 16.37 -14.25 -9.02
C ALA A 189 14.89 -13.82 -8.96
N PRO A 190 14.61 -12.52 -8.81
CA PRO A 190 13.23 -12.04 -8.75
C PRO A 190 12.54 -12.20 -10.11
N ILE A 191 11.26 -12.54 -10.07
CA ILE A 191 10.41 -12.51 -11.27
C ILE A 191 10.09 -11.05 -11.57
N ALA A 192 10.25 -10.63 -12.82
CA ALA A 192 9.87 -9.29 -13.25
C ALA A 192 8.93 -9.36 -14.46
N PHE A 193 7.90 -8.53 -14.45
CA PHE A 193 7.07 -8.30 -15.62
C PHE A 193 6.50 -6.89 -15.62
N ARG A 194 6.16 -6.41 -16.81
CA ARG A 194 5.57 -5.09 -17.03
C ARG A 194 4.16 -5.26 -17.58
N THR A 195 3.23 -4.47 -17.07
CA THR A 195 1.95 -4.18 -17.73
C THR A 195 2.04 -2.75 -18.29
N PRO A 196 1.05 -2.25 -19.07
CA PRO A 196 1.10 -0.87 -19.58
C PRO A 196 1.34 0.20 -18.50
N ASP A 197 0.86 -0.04 -17.27
CA ASP A 197 0.81 0.97 -16.22
C ASP A 197 1.74 0.70 -15.03
N VAL A 198 2.19 -0.55 -14.82
CA VAL A 198 2.95 -0.96 -13.63
C VAL A 198 4.10 -1.92 -13.94
N ASP A 199 5.25 -1.64 -13.34
CA ASP A 199 6.41 -2.52 -13.22
C ASP A 199 6.29 -3.41 -11.97
N VAL A 200 6.16 -4.72 -12.15
CA VAL A 200 5.99 -5.67 -11.05
C VAL A 200 7.26 -6.47 -10.84
N ARG A 201 7.74 -6.51 -9.59
CA ARG A 201 8.85 -7.37 -9.15
C ARG A 201 8.37 -8.31 -8.04
N ILE A 202 8.61 -9.60 -8.19
CA ILE A 202 8.24 -10.61 -7.21
C ILE A 202 9.51 -11.24 -6.64
N ALA A 203 9.66 -11.16 -5.32
CA ALA A 203 10.67 -11.90 -4.57
C ALA A 203 10.02 -13.11 -3.90
N THR A 204 10.61 -14.29 -4.01
CA THR A 204 10.15 -15.48 -3.30
C THR A 204 11.19 -15.87 -2.26
N MET A 205 10.85 -15.74 -0.98
CA MET A 205 11.70 -16.16 0.13
C MET A 205 11.92 -17.67 0.12
N ASP A 206 12.95 -18.16 0.81
CA ASP A 206 13.27 -19.60 0.84
C ASP A 206 12.10 -20.47 1.30
N GLY A 207 12.05 -21.67 0.71
CA GLY A 207 10.96 -22.63 0.86
C GLY A 207 10.48 -23.13 -0.50
N GLU A 208 10.11 -24.40 -0.54
CA GLU A 208 9.60 -25.04 -1.75
C GLU A 208 8.08 -24.85 -1.82
N LEU A 209 7.62 -24.17 -2.87
CA LEU A 209 6.20 -24.06 -3.21
C LEU A 209 5.87 -25.18 -4.21
N ALA A 210 4.65 -25.71 -4.15
CA ALA A 210 4.14 -26.64 -5.16
C ALA A 210 4.01 -26.01 -6.56
N VAL A 211 3.92 -24.68 -6.63
CA VAL A 211 3.89 -23.89 -7.86
C VAL A 211 5.26 -23.30 -8.19
N GLY A 212 5.56 -23.22 -9.49
CA GLY A 212 6.77 -22.60 -10.03
C GLY A 212 6.63 -21.10 -10.32
N PRO A 213 7.72 -20.47 -10.80
CA PRO A 213 7.76 -19.02 -11.05
C PRO A 213 6.70 -18.52 -12.04
N ASP A 214 6.38 -19.28 -13.08
CA ASP A 214 5.41 -18.87 -14.10
C ASP A 214 3.97 -18.86 -13.56
N GLU A 215 3.63 -19.81 -12.69
CA GLU A 215 2.32 -19.87 -12.03
C GLU A 215 2.17 -18.74 -11.00
N ILE A 216 3.22 -18.43 -10.24
CA ILE A 216 3.27 -17.26 -9.34
C ILE A 216 3.10 -15.98 -10.16
N ARG A 217 3.83 -15.84 -11.28
CA ARG A 217 3.71 -14.69 -12.19
C ARG A 217 2.28 -14.55 -12.72
N ALA A 218 1.67 -15.64 -13.17
CA ALA A 218 0.32 -15.64 -13.71
C ALA A 218 -0.71 -15.25 -12.64
N TRP A 219 -0.59 -15.80 -11.43
CA TRP A 219 -1.46 -15.48 -10.30
C TRP A 219 -1.41 -14.00 -9.94
N ILE A 220 -0.23 -13.45 -9.70
CA ILE A 220 -0.05 -12.03 -9.37
C ILE A 220 -0.49 -11.14 -10.54
N GLY A 221 -0.16 -11.50 -11.78
CA GLY A 221 -0.60 -10.76 -12.97
C GLY A 221 -2.13 -10.70 -13.09
N LYS A 222 -2.84 -11.77 -12.72
CA LYS A 222 -4.31 -11.80 -12.69
C LYS A 222 -4.86 -10.86 -11.61
N ALA A 223 -4.28 -10.86 -10.42
CA ALA A 223 -4.69 -9.97 -9.32
C ALA A 223 -4.43 -8.48 -9.65
N VAL A 224 -3.28 -8.17 -10.27
CA VAL A 224 -2.97 -6.82 -10.80
C VAL A 224 -3.98 -6.39 -11.85
N SER A 225 -4.35 -7.29 -12.77
CA SER A 225 -5.35 -7.00 -13.82
C SER A 225 -6.73 -6.75 -13.23
N ALA A 226 -7.11 -7.48 -12.17
CA ALA A 226 -8.37 -7.29 -11.48
C ALA A 226 -8.47 -5.88 -10.86
N VAL A 227 -7.44 -5.45 -10.12
CA VAL A 227 -7.41 -4.09 -9.53
C VAL A 227 -7.32 -2.99 -10.59
N ARG A 228 -6.57 -3.22 -11.68
CA ARG A 228 -6.53 -2.30 -12.83
C ARG A 228 -7.92 -2.06 -13.44
N SER A 229 -8.83 -3.03 -13.34
CA SER A 229 -10.17 -2.90 -13.95
C SER A 229 -10.99 -1.76 -13.35
N VAL A 230 -10.83 -1.40 -12.07
CA VAL A 230 -11.63 -0.37 -11.36
C VAL A 230 -11.50 1.01 -12.00
N GLY A 231 -10.37 1.35 -12.60
CA GLY A 231 -10.14 2.66 -13.22
C GLY A 231 -9.43 2.62 -14.57
N GLY A 232 -9.29 1.43 -15.17
CA GLY A 232 -8.53 1.23 -16.41
C GLY A 232 -7.01 1.32 -16.27
N ARG A 233 -6.49 1.71 -15.10
CA ARG A 233 -5.08 1.90 -14.78
C ARG A 233 -4.76 1.31 -13.40
N PHE A 234 -3.59 0.68 -13.26
CA PHE A 234 -3.15 0.24 -11.94
C PHE A 234 -2.81 1.45 -11.04
N PRO A 235 -3.16 1.46 -9.74
CA PRO A 235 -3.01 2.66 -8.89
C PRO A 235 -1.57 3.10 -8.58
N ALA A 236 -0.56 2.32 -8.97
CA ALA A 236 0.86 2.64 -8.83
C ALA A 236 1.61 2.35 -10.13
N ASP A 237 2.79 2.93 -10.31
CA ASP A 237 3.64 2.68 -11.48
C ASP A 237 4.67 1.57 -11.27
N ARG A 238 4.83 1.12 -10.03
CA ARG A 238 5.63 -0.03 -9.63
C ARG A 238 4.97 -0.75 -8.47
N LEU A 239 5.25 -2.05 -8.36
CA LEU A 239 4.76 -2.92 -7.30
C LEU A 239 5.82 -3.96 -6.95
N THR A 240 6.14 -4.08 -5.67
CA THR A 240 6.93 -5.20 -5.15
C THR A 240 6.00 -6.20 -4.46
N VAL A 241 6.14 -7.48 -4.81
CA VAL A 241 5.42 -8.57 -4.15
C VAL A 241 6.43 -9.51 -3.50
N ILE A 242 6.25 -9.81 -2.22
CA ILE A 242 7.09 -10.76 -1.49
C ILE A 242 6.27 -11.99 -1.16
N VAL A 243 6.63 -13.14 -1.73
CA VAL A 243 5.99 -14.43 -1.47
C VAL A 243 6.78 -15.16 -0.39
N VAL A 244 6.08 -15.54 0.68
CA VAL A 244 6.63 -16.19 1.87
C VAL A 244 6.05 -17.60 2.01
N PRO A 245 6.80 -18.67 1.67
CA PRO A 245 6.27 -20.04 1.69
C PRO A 245 5.99 -20.59 3.10
N VAL A 246 4.75 -20.96 3.43
CA VAL A 246 4.32 -21.46 4.75
C VAL A 246 4.08 -22.97 4.71
N PRO A 247 4.89 -23.80 5.39
CA PRO A 247 4.76 -25.26 5.33
C PRO A 247 3.47 -25.84 5.91
N VAL A 248 2.95 -25.21 6.97
CA VAL A 248 1.74 -25.69 7.67
C VAL A 248 0.67 -24.61 7.55
N ALA A 249 -0.26 -24.83 6.64
CA ALA A 249 -1.33 -23.91 6.31
C ALA A 249 -2.59 -24.69 5.94
N LYS A 250 -3.76 -24.15 6.31
CA LYS A 250 -5.08 -24.69 5.90
C LYS A 250 -5.62 -24.03 4.64
N GLU A 251 -5.21 -22.79 4.40
CA GLU A 251 -5.61 -21.97 3.25
C GLU A 251 -4.46 -21.87 2.26
N PRO A 252 -4.73 -21.73 0.95
CA PRO A 252 -3.68 -21.58 -0.06
C PRO A 252 -2.85 -20.31 0.15
N VAL A 253 -3.48 -19.24 0.66
CA VAL A 253 -2.82 -18.02 1.13
C VAL A 253 -3.32 -17.73 2.54
N VAL A 254 -2.41 -17.77 3.51
CA VAL A 254 -2.72 -17.70 4.95
C VAL A 254 -2.98 -16.28 5.41
N PHE A 255 -2.23 -15.33 4.85
CA PHE A 255 -2.26 -13.93 5.25
C PHE A 255 -1.60 -13.08 4.16
N GLY A 256 -2.04 -11.82 4.08
CA GLY A 256 -1.44 -10.79 3.24
C GLY A 256 -1.28 -9.50 4.05
N ASN A 257 -0.35 -8.65 3.62
CA ASN A 257 -0.33 -7.27 4.08
C ASN A 257 0.26 -6.35 3.01
N VAL A 258 -0.19 -5.10 3.00
CA VAL A 258 0.35 -4.03 2.15
C VAL A 258 1.08 -2.98 2.98
N VAL A 259 2.19 -2.48 2.45
CA VAL A 259 2.93 -1.33 2.98
C VAL A 259 3.30 -0.38 1.83
N ARG A 260 3.63 0.88 2.12
CA ARG A 260 3.76 1.93 1.08
C ARG A 260 5.08 2.71 1.08
N GLY A 261 5.99 2.43 2.01
CA GLY A 261 7.25 3.16 2.17
C GLY A 261 8.18 3.02 0.97
N GLY A 262 8.39 4.12 0.25
CA GLY A 262 9.20 4.19 -0.98
C GLY A 262 8.56 3.54 -2.21
N GLY A 263 7.31 3.10 -2.11
CA GLY A 263 6.56 2.36 -3.12
C GLY A 263 5.71 1.24 -2.48
N PRO A 264 4.65 0.76 -3.17
CA PRO A 264 3.81 -0.28 -2.61
C PRO A 264 4.54 -1.63 -2.61
N THR A 265 4.59 -2.26 -1.43
CA THR A 265 5.00 -3.65 -1.25
C THR A 265 3.84 -4.45 -0.68
N ILE A 266 3.55 -5.61 -1.26
CA ILE A 266 2.63 -6.59 -0.70
C ILE A 266 3.39 -7.83 -0.31
N THR A 267 3.18 -8.32 0.90
CA THR A 267 3.73 -9.59 1.37
C THR A 267 2.61 -10.62 1.48
N LEU A 268 2.80 -11.78 0.86
CA LEU A 268 1.82 -12.87 0.80
C LEU A 268 2.41 -14.14 1.42
N TYR A 269 1.74 -14.66 2.44
CA TYR A 269 2.11 -15.89 3.12
C TYR A 269 1.39 -17.07 2.46
N VAL A 270 2.11 -17.83 1.63
CA VAL A 270 1.53 -18.80 0.70
C VAL A 270 1.81 -20.21 1.18
N SER A 271 0.80 -21.07 1.25
CA SER A 271 0.98 -22.49 1.58
C SER A 271 1.95 -23.17 0.61
N THR A 272 2.88 -23.97 1.12
CA THR A 272 3.77 -24.78 0.28
C THR A 272 3.01 -25.83 -0.55
N HIS A 273 1.75 -26.11 -0.19
CA HIS A 273 0.90 -27.09 -0.87
C HIS A 273 -0.14 -26.45 -1.78
N ALA A 274 -0.20 -25.12 -1.87
CA ALA A 274 -1.16 -24.43 -2.72
C ALA A 274 -0.93 -24.77 -4.19
N THR A 275 -1.99 -25.17 -4.88
CA THR A 275 -2.00 -25.37 -6.33
C THR A 275 -2.21 -24.04 -7.06
N ALA A 276 -1.85 -23.98 -8.34
CA ALA A 276 -2.07 -22.79 -9.16
C ALA A 276 -3.57 -22.41 -9.23
N GLU A 277 -4.46 -23.39 -9.31
CA GLU A 277 -5.92 -23.18 -9.33
C GLU A 277 -6.42 -22.53 -8.04
N GLU A 278 -6.00 -23.06 -6.89
CA GLU A 278 -6.37 -22.50 -5.58
C GLU A 278 -5.86 -21.07 -5.40
N LEU A 279 -4.64 -20.77 -5.86
CA LEU A 279 -4.10 -19.41 -5.84
C LEU A 279 -4.91 -18.47 -6.73
N HIS A 280 -5.25 -18.91 -7.95
CA HIS A 280 -6.05 -18.11 -8.89
C HIS A 280 -7.48 -17.82 -8.42
N ALA A 281 -8.04 -18.68 -7.57
CA ALA A 281 -9.35 -18.51 -6.94
C ALA A 281 -9.29 -17.75 -5.60
N ASN A 282 -8.10 -17.57 -5.02
CA ASN A 282 -7.94 -16.98 -3.70
C ASN A 282 -8.12 -15.45 -3.71
N TRP A 283 -8.79 -14.93 -2.67
CA TRP A 283 -9.13 -13.51 -2.52
C TRP A 283 -8.00 -12.64 -1.99
N VAL A 284 -7.00 -13.20 -1.29
CA VAL A 284 -6.05 -12.43 -0.47
C VAL A 284 -5.22 -11.46 -1.31
N ALA A 285 -4.65 -11.91 -2.44
CA ALA A 285 -3.87 -11.02 -3.29
C ALA A 285 -4.70 -9.85 -3.86
N VAL A 286 -5.97 -10.12 -4.22
CA VAL A 286 -6.89 -9.10 -4.72
C VAL A 286 -7.26 -8.12 -3.62
N HIS A 287 -7.50 -8.60 -2.40
CA HIS A 287 -7.77 -7.77 -1.22
C HIS A 287 -6.59 -6.85 -0.90
N GLU A 288 -5.37 -7.38 -0.78
CA GLU A 288 -4.18 -6.57 -0.49
C GLU A 288 -3.91 -5.52 -1.56
N LEU A 289 -4.09 -5.86 -2.84
CA LEU A 289 -3.94 -4.91 -3.94
C LEU A 289 -5.06 -3.87 -3.96
N SER A 290 -6.26 -4.19 -3.47
CA SER A 290 -7.42 -3.28 -3.45
C SER A 290 -7.22 -2.12 -2.47
N HIS A 291 -6.41 -2.30 -1.43
CA HIS A 291 -5.97 -1.17 -0.59
C HIS A 291 -5.34 -0.05 -1.42
N LEU A 292 -4.66 -0.37 -2.54
CA LEU A 292 -4.03 0.64 -3.40
C LEU A 292 -5.03 1.48 -4.20
N LEU A 293 -6.31 1.10 -4.27
CA LEU A 293 -7.35 1.87 -4.97
C LEU A 293 -7.64 3.22 -4.31
N HIS A 294 -7.31 3.37 -3.03
CA HIS A 294 -7.46 4.61 -2.28
C HIS A 294 -6.13 5.03 -1.60
N PRO A 295 -6.00 6.32 -1.21
CA PRO A 295 -4.88 6.78 -0.40
C PRO A 295 -4.85 6.08 0.96
N PHE A 296 -3.70 6.13 1.64
CA PHE A 296 -3.61 5.58 2.99
C PHE A 296 -4.53 6.36 3.96
N THR A 297 -5.39 5.62 4.65
CA THR A 297 -6.25 6.11 5.74
C THR A 297 -6.01 5.23 6.96
N PRO A 298 -5.79 5.80 8.16
CA PRO A 298 -5.46 5.02 9.35
C PRO A 298 -6.67 4.30 9.96
N GLU A 299 -7.90 4.59 9.53
CA GLU A 299 -9.13 4.00 10.04
C GLU A 299 -9.48 2.69 9.31
N PRO A 300 -9.38 1.52 9.98
CA PRO A 300 -9.57 0.21 9.34
C PRO A 300 -10.95 0.02 8.71
N CYS A 301 -12.03 0.55 9.30
CA CYS A 301 -13.38 0.42 8.76
C CYS A 301 -13.47 0.91 7.31
N LEU A 302 -12.82 2.02 6.96
CA LEU A 302 -12.82 2.50 5.58
C LEU A 302 -11.84 1.69 4.71
N ALA A 303 -10.60 1.51 5.16
CA ALA A 303 -9.56 0.84 4.38
C ALA A 303 -9.87 -0.65 4.14
N GLU A 304 -10.03 -1.42 5.21
CA GLU A 304 -10.35 -2.85 5.15
C GLU A 304 -11.74 -3.07 4.58
N GLY A 305 -12.67 -2.13 4.79
CA GLY A 305 -14.00 -2.16 4.21
C GLY A 305 -14.01 -2.11 2.69
N LEU A 306 -13.27 -1.15 2.11
CA LEU A 306 -13.12 -1.04 0.66
C LEU A 306 -12.41 -2.26 0.08
N ALA A 307 -11.33 -2.73 0.70
CA ALA A 307 -10.63 -3.93 0.27
C ALA A 307 -11.53 -5.18 0.32
N THR A 308 -12.33 -5.33 1.39
CA THR A 308 -13.30 -6.43 1.55
C THR A 308 -14.44 -6.37 0.56
N TYR A 309 -14.94 -5.17 0.22
CA TYR A 309 -15.94 -5.02 -0.83
C TYR A 309 -15.37 -5.38 -2.20
N TYR A 310 -14.22 -4.80 -2.54
CA TYR A 310 -13.59 -5.03 -3.84
C TYR A 310 -13.06 -6.45 -4.00
N GLN A 311 -12.72 -7.19 -2.94
CA GLN A 311 -12.31 -8.58 -3.09
C GLN A 311 -13.39 -9.41 -3.80
N GLU A 312 -14.66 -9.27 -3.41
CA GLU A 312 -15.75 -10.07 -3.96
C GLU A 312 -16.14 -9.58 -5.35
N VAL A 313 -16.21 -8.25 -5.50
CA VAL A 313 -16.49 -7.60 -6.80
C VAL A 313 -15.45 -7.99 -7.83
N LEU A 314 -14.16 -7.88 -7.50
CA LEU A 314 -13.09 -8.13 -8.45
C LEU A 314 -12.92 -9.61 -8.78
N LEU A 315 -13.13 -10.52 -7.82
CA LEU A 315 -13.19 -11.95 -8.09
C LEU A 315 -14.31 -12.31 -9.05
N ALA A 316 -15.48 -11.65 -8.95
CA ALA A 316 -16.57 -11.84 -9.91
C ALA A 316 -16.19 -11.32 -11.31
N ARG A 317 -15.66 -10.09 -11.38
CA ARG A 317 -15.27 -9.44 -12.63
C ARG A 317 -14.19 -10.18 -13.40
N MET A 318 -13.27 -10.85 -12.70
CA MET A 318 -12.21 -11.67 -13.31
C MET A 318 -12.62 -13.12 -13.57
N GLY A 319 -13.90 -13.46 -13.35
CA GLY A 319 -14.46 -14.80 -13.56
C GLY A 319 -13.91 -15.87 -12.60
N ALA A 320 -13.32 -15.47 -11.47
CA ALA A 320 -12.88 -16.39 -10.43
C ALA A 320 -14.07 -16.89 -9.58
N GLN A 321 -15.15 -16.11 -9.52
CA GLN A 321 -16.44 -16.53 -8.98
C GLN A 321 -17.60 -16.03 -9.85
N SER A 322 -18.79 -16.66 -9.74
CA SER A 322 -20.00 -16.14 -10.40
C SER A 322 -20.53 -14.90 -9.69
N GLU A 323 -21.34 -14.10 -10.38
CA GLU A 323 -22.05 -12.97 -9.77
C GLU A 323 -22.89 -13.43 -8.57
N GLU A 324 -23.63 -14.53 -8.68
CA GLU A 324 -24.45 -15.05 -7.58
C GLU A 324 -23.60 -15.57 -6.42
N ALA A 325 -22.39 -16.06 -6.67
CA ALA A 325 -21.47 -16.45 -5.62
C ALA A 325 -20.92 -15.23 -4.88
N ALA A 326 -20.54 -14.17 -5.60
CA ALA A 326 -20.06 -12.92 -5.00
C ALA A 326 -21.12 -12.25 -4.11
N TRP A 327 -22.37 -12.16 -4.59
CA TRP A 327 -23.46 -11.63 -3.77
C TRP A 327 -23.74 -12.48 -2.53
N ARG A 328 -23.64 -13.81 -2.63
CA ARG A 328 -23.74 -14.70 -1.47
C ARG A 328 -22.59 -14.50 -0.50
N ALA A 329 -21.36 -14.35 -0.98
CA ALA A 329 -20.19 -14.10 -0.15
C ALA A 329 -20.30 -12.77 0.62
N LEU A 330 -20.76 -11.70 -0.04
CA LEU A 330 -21.09 -10.43 0.61
C LEU A 330 -22.17 -10.61 1.68
N ASP A 331 -23.28 -11.31 1.37
CA ASP A 331 -24.38 -11.52 2.31
C ASP A 331 -23.97 -12.30 3.57
N GLU A 332 -23.26 -13.41 3.38
CA GLU A 332 -22.71 -14.21 4.47
C GLU A 332 -21.67 -13.42 5.27
N GLY A 333 -20.87 -12.59 4.60
CA GLY A 333 -19.94 -11.65 5.20
C GLY A 333 -20.63 -10.67 6.13
N PHE A 334 -21.68 -9.99 5.63
CA PHE A 334 -22.49 -9.08 6.43
C PHE A 334 -23.15 -9.78 7.61
N ALA A 335 -23.61 -11.03 7.43
CA ALA A 335 -24.16 -11.83 8.55
C ALA A 335 -23.10 -12.12 9.62
N ARG A 336 -21.86 -12.48 9.23
CA ARG A 336 -20.74 -12.63 10.17
C ARG A 336 -20.40 -11.32 10.86
N GLY A 337 -20.34 -10.21 10.12
CA GLY A 337 -20.08 -8.88 10.67
C GLY A 337 -21.12 -8.43 11.70
N ARG A 338 -22.40 -8.75 11.47
CA ARG A 338 -23.48 -8.53 12.45
C ARG A 338 -23.28 -9.34 13.73
N ALA A 339 -22.85 -10.60 13.62
CA ALA A 339 -22.72 -11.52 14.75
C ALA A 339 -21.47 -11.25 15.62
N ASP A 340 -20.44 -10.62 15.05
CA ASP A 340 -19.11 -10.48 15.65
C ASP A 340 -18.85 -9.13 16.36
N GLY A 341 -19.89 -8.33 16.57
CA GLY A 341 -19.77 -7.07 17.31
C GLY A 341 -19.50 -7.29 18.80
N THR A 342 -18.69 -6.40 19.38
CA THR A 342 -18.42 -6.33 20.82
C THR A 342 -19.44 -5.47 21.57
N GLY A 343 -20.37 -4.84 20.83
CA GLY A 343 -21.31 -3.85 21.36
C GLY A 343 -20.70 -2.46 21.54
N LEU A 344 -19.48 -2.23 21.06
CA LEU A 344 -18.91 -0.89 20.94
C LEU A 344 -19.44 -0.19 19.68
N ARG A 345 -19.27 1.13 19.63
CA ARG A 345 -19.55 1.91 18.41
C ARG A 345 -18.58 1.50 17.33
N LEU A 346 -19.01 1.50 16.06
CA LEU A 346 -18.18 1.05 14.95
C LEU A 346 -16.85 1.81 14.83
N GLU A 347 -16.81 3.10 15.14
CA GLU A 347 -15.55 3.87 15.18
C GLU A 347 -14.58 3.40 16.28
N ASP A 348 -15.11 2.97 17.42
CA ASP A 348 -14.32 2.45 18.53
C ASP A 348 -13.82 1.04 18.22
N GLU A 349 -14.67 0.16 17.68
CA GLU A 349 -14.26 -1.16 17.19
C GLU A 349 -13.20 -1.06 16.09
N SER A 350 -13.36 -0.10 15.18
CA SER A 350 -12.40 0.13 14.10
C SER A 350 -11.04 0.57 14.65
N ARG A 351 -11.02 1.47 15.63
CA ARG A 351 -9.79 1.97 16.24
C ARG A 351 -9.09 0.89 17.07
N ASP A 352 -9.88 0.13 17.83
CA ASP A 352 -9.39 -0.81 18.83
C ASP A 352 -9.48 -2.27 18.33
N MET A 353 -9.56 -2.48 17.01
CA MET A 353 -9.83 -3.77 16.35
C MET A 353 -8.81 -4.86 16.74
N HIS A 354 -7.54 -4.48 16.89
CA HIS A 354 -6.48 -5.43 17.26
C HIS A 354 -6.59 -5.89 18.72
N ASP A 355 -7.07 -5.03 19.61
CA ASP A 355 -7.27 -5.35 21.03
C ASP A 355 -8.58 -6.14 21.22
N THR A 356 -9.65 -5.69 20.57
CA THR A 356 -10.99 -6.28 20.65
C THR A 356 -11.15 -7.54 19.80
N HIS A 357 -10.25 -7.78 18.85
CA HIS A 357 -10.31 -8.84 17.84
C HIS A 357 -11.59 -8.80 16.97
N ALA A 358 -12.25 -7.65 16.90
CA ALA A 358 -13.51 -7.44 16.16
C ALA A 358 -13.31 -7.31 14.63
N TYR A 359 -12.35 -8.06 14.05
CA TYR A 359 -11.96 -7.94 12.65
C TYR A 359 -13.14 -8.12 11.69
N ARG A 360 -13.90 -9.21 11.82
CA ARG A 360 -15.04 -9.48 10.91
C ARG A 360 -16.10 -8.37 11.00
N ARG A 361 -16.35 -7.86 12.20
CA ARG A 361 -17.27 -6.75 12.41
C ARG A 361 -16.83 -5.49 11.68
N VAL A 362 -15.57 -5.09 11.80
CA VAL A 362 -15.02 -3.88 11.15
C VAL A 362 -14.98 -4.04 9.64
N TYR A 363 -14.43 -5.15 9.14
CA TYR A 363 -14.24 -5.41 7.71
C TYR A 363 -15.58 -5.45 6.97
N TRP A 364 -16.54 -6.22 7.49
CA TRP A 364 -17.84 -6.38 6.82
C TRP A 364 -18.76 -5.18 7.01
N SER A 365 -18.63 -4.40 8.09
CA SER A 365 -19.34 -3.11 8.21
C SER A 365 -18.81 -2.11 7.20
N GLY A 366 -17.49 -2.03 7.06
CA GLY A 366 -16.84 -1.21 6.03
C GLY A 366 -17.24 -1.63 4.61
N ALA A 367 -17.33 -2.93 4.34
CA ALA A 367 -17.79 -3.43 3.04
C ALA A 367 -19.27 -3.10 2.76
N ALA A 368 -20.13 -3.15 3.78
CA ALA A 368 -21.52 -2.73 3.67
C ALA A 368 -21.61 -1.22 3.36
N LEU A 369 -20.79 -0.39 4.02
CA LEU A 369 -20.68 1.04 3.69
C LEU A 369 -20.17 1.27 2.27
N ALA A 370 -19.15 0.53 1.82
CA ALA A 370 -18.63 0.61 0.45
C ALA A 370 -19.70 0.26 -0.60
N LEU A 371 -20.47 -0.81 -0.37
CA LEU A 371 -21.59 -1.18 -1.21
C LEU A 371 -22.69 -0.08 -1.23
N ARG A 372 -23.02 0.51 -0.08
CA ARG A 372 -23.94 1.65 -0.01
C ARG A 372 -23.41 2.86 -0.78
N MET A 373 -22.10 3.16 -0.67
CA MET A 373 -21.45 4.24 -1.43
C MET A 373 -21.56 4.01 -2.93
N ASP A 374 -21.21 2.82 -3.43
CA ASP A 374 -21.26 2.54 -4.87
C ASP A 374 -22.68 2.68 -5.43
N VAL A 375 -23.67 2.09 -4.76
CA VAL A 375 -25.06 2.21 -5.22
C VAL A 375 -25.60 3.63 -5.09
N ALA A 376 -25.22 4.37 -4.05
CA ALA A 376 -25.65 5.76 -3.90
C ALA A 376 -25.08 6.65 -5.01
N LEU A 377 -23.82 6.44 -5.40
CA LEU A 377 -23.19 7.13 -6.54
C LEU A 377 -23.85 6.76 -7.89
N ARG A 378 -24.22 5.49 -8.08
CA ARG A 378 -24.91 5.02 -9.29
C ARG A 378 -26.34 5.53 -9.42
N ARG A 379 -26.95 5.91 -8.31
CA ARG A 379 -28.33 6.44 -8.25
C ARG A 379 -28.39 7.96 -8.29
N SER A 380 -27.31 8.65 -7.94
CA SER A 380 -27.27 10.10 -7.93
C SER A 380 -26.95 10.67 -9.31
N ALA A 381 -27.04 12.00 -9.44
CA ALA A 381 -26.58 12.71 -10.63
C ALA A 381 -25.06 12.96 -10.60
N SER A 382 -24.31 12.18 -9.80
CA SER A 382 -22.89 12.38 -9.60
C SER A 382 -22.08 12.23 -10.88
N SER A 383 -21.09 13.11 -11.06
CA SER A 383 -20.21 13.10 -12.23
C SER A 383 -19.29 11.88 -12.32
N VAL A 384 -19.08 11.16 -11.21
CA VAL A 384 -18.21 9.97 -11.17
C VAL A 384 -18.99 8.65 -11.34
N HIS A 385 -20.33 8.70 -11.32
CA HIS A 385 -21.28 7.61 -11.59
C HIS A 385 -21.19 6.31 -10.76
N SER A 386 -20.06 6.00 -10.14
CA SER A 386 -19.84 4.78 -9.34
C SER A 386 -18.68 4.98 -8.39
N LEU A 387 -18.50 4.06 -7.44
CA LEU A 387 -17.32 4.02 -6.59
C LEU A 387 -16.04 3.81 -7.42
N ASP A 388 -16.14 3.02 -8.49
CA ASP A 388 -15.04 2.82 -9.45
C ASP A 388 -14.57 4.14 -10.08
N GLY A 389 -15.52 4.90 -10.63
CA GLY A 389 -15.23 6.21 -11.22
C GLY A 389 -14.72 7.20 -10.19
N LEU A 390 -15.25 7.16 -8.96
CA LEU A 390 -14.78 8.01 -7.86
C LEU A 390 -13.30 7.76 -7.54
N LEU A 391 -12.92 6.49 -7.37
CA LEU A 391 -11.56 6.10 -7.02
C LEU A 391 -10.58 6.42 -8.17
N ALA A 392 -10.99 6.15 -9.41
CA ALA A 392 -10.20 6.47 -10.61
C ALA A 392 -9.95 7.98 -10.74
N GLU A 393 -11.01 8.79 -10.66
CA GLU A 393 -10.95 10.24 -10.78
C GLU A 393 -10.16 10.86 -9.61
N PHE A 394 -10.37 10.35 -8.40
CA PHE A 394 -9.66 10.83 -7.21
C PHE A 394 -8.17 10.60 -7.36
N ARG A 395 -7.77 9.40 -7.83
CA ARG A 395 -6.36 9.07 -8.07
C ARG A 395 -5.73 9.94 -9.16
N ALA A 396 -6.46 10.20 -10.26
CA ALA A 396 -5.97 11.05 -11.33
C ALA A 396 -5.66 12.49 -10.88
N ARG A 397 -6.37 12.98 -9.86
CA ARG A 397 -6.21 14.33 -9.30
C ARG A 397 -5.30 14.41 -8.08
N ASN A 398 -4.95 13.28 -7.47
CA ASN A 398 -4.18 13.21 -6.23
C ASN A 398 -3.08 12.14 -6.33
N ASP A 399 -1.87 12.59 -6.64
CA ASP A 399 -0.69 11.73 -6.74
C ASP A 399 0.13 11.66 -5.44
N ALA A 400 0.03 12.69 -4.59
CA ALA A 400 0.79 12.83 -3.35
C ALA A 400 0.46 11.74 -2.33
N MET A 401 1.51 11.00 -1.93
CA MET A 401 1.43 10.03 -0.85
C MET A 401 1.45 10.77 0.49
N ARG A 402 0.33 10.72 1.21
CA ARG A 402 0.19 11.22 2.58
C ARG A 402 -0.88 10.45 3.32
N THR A 403 -0.95 10.63 4.62
CA THR A 403 -2.05 10.12 5.44
C THR A 403 -3.31 10.99 5.23
N TRP A 404 -4.42 10.32 4.96
CA TRP A 404 -5.75 10.93 4.87
C TRP A 404 -6.61 10.38 6.00
N PRO A 405 -6.96 11.16 7.04
CA PRO A 405 -8.00 10.79 7.98
C PRO A 405 -9.30 10.48 7.23
N ALA A 406 -10.01 9.41 7.58
CA ALA A 406 -11.16 8.91 6.82
C ALA A 406 -12.23 9.98 6.56
N ARG A 407 -12.55 10.81 7.55
CA ARG A 407 -13.51 11.93 7.42
C ARG A 407 -13.04 12.96 6.38
N GLU A 408 -11.75 13.29 6.38
CA GLU A 408 -11.17 14.21 5.39
C GLU A 408 -11.25 13.62 3.97
N LEU A 409 -10.94 12.32 3.84
CA LEU A 409 -11.02 11.59 2.57
C LEU A 409 -12.45 11.54 2.03
N LEU A 410 -13.43 11.16 2.86
CA LEU A 410 -14.84 11.13 2.50
C LEU A 410 -15.36 12.51 2.07
N GLY A 411 -14.98 13.57 2.79
CA GLY A 411 -15.33 14.94 2.40
C GLY A 411 -14.68 15.36 1.07
N ALA A 412 -13.48 14.87 0.76
CA ALA A 412 -12.84 15.09 -0.53
C ALA A 412 -13.54 14.31 -1.67
N TRP A 413 -13.99 13.09 -1.38
CA TRP A 413 -14.80 12.30 -2.30
C TRP A 413 -16.16 12.91 -2.58
N ASP A 414 -16.84 13.46 -1.57
CA ASP A 414 -18.10 14.20 -1.77
C ASP A 414 -17.92 15.42 -2.70
N ARG A 415 -16.84 16.20 -2.48
CA ARG A 415 -16.50 17.32 -3.37
C ARG A 415 -16.24 16.86 -4.80
N LEU A 416 -15.61 15.69 -4.98
CA LEU A 416 -15.35 15.14 -6.29
C LEU A 416 -16.62 14.60 -6.96
N ALA A 417 -17.48 13.94 -6.18
CA ALA A 417 -18.78 13.45 -6.62
C ALA A 417 -19.74 14.59 -6.99
N GLY A 418 -19.51 15.80 -6.45
CA GLY A 418 -20.33 17.00 -6.66
C GLY A 418 -21.51 17.11 -5.69
N GLU A 419 -21.63 16.19 -4.75
CA GLU A 419 -22.74 16.10 -3.79
C GLU A 419 -22.20 15.60 -2.44
N ARG A 420 -22.80 16.08 -1.33
CA ARG A 420 -22.42 15.65 0.03
C ARG A 420 -23.25 14.43 0.46
N LEU A 421 -22.77 13.23 0.11
CA LEU A 421 -23.50 11.96 0.22
C LEU A 421 -22.78 10.93 1.09
N LEU A 422 -21.46 10.80 0.94
CA LEU A 422 -20.65 9.73 1.48
C LEU A 422 -20.23 10.02 2.93
N GLU A 423 -19.73 11.23 3.22
CA GLU A 423 -19.32 11.61 4.58
C GLU A 423 -20.51 11.49 5.56
N PRO A 424 -21.70 12.09 5.31
CA PRO A 424 -22.81 12.00 6.25
C PRO A 424 -23.32 10.57 6.44
N MET A 425 -23.31 9.76 5.37
CA MET A 425 -23.71 8.37 5.41
C MET A 425 -22.79 7.56 6.32
N CYS A 426 -21.47 7.63 6.11
CA CYS A 426 -20.50 6.92 6.94
C CYS A 426 -20.56 7.41 8.40
N ASP A 427 -20.59 8.72 8.62
CA ASP A 427 -20.71 9.30 9.96
C ASP A 427 -21.91 8.77 10.75
N SER A 428 -23.06 8.64 10.08
CA SER A 428 -24.28 8.17 10.73
C SER A 428 -24.17 6.74 11.27
N TRP A 429 -23.31 5.91 10.70
CA TRP A 429 -23.08 4.53 11.14
C TRP A 429 -21.90 4.39 12.10
N LEU A 430 -20.84 5.18 11.90
CA LEU A 430 -19.63 5.13 12.72
C LEU A 430 -19.89 5.35 14.22
N VAL A 431 -20.87 6.20 14.54
CA VAL A 431 -21.23 6.54 15.93
C VAL A 431 -22.23 5.56 16.57
N THR A 432 -22.58 4.47 15.89
CA THR A 432 -23.58 3.49 16.35
C THR A 432 -22.96 2.14 16.66
N GLU A 433 -23.61 1.38 17.53
CA GLU A 433 -23.30 -0.04 17.80
C GLU A 433 -23.94 -0.96 16.76
N ALA A 434 -24.82 -0.45 15.90
CA ALA A 434 -25.51 -1.22 14.88
C ALA A 434 -24.58 -1.54 13.69
N PHE A 435 -24.85 -2.65 13.02
CA PHE A 435 -24.23 -2.95 11.73
C PHE A 435 -24.90 -2.09 10.65
N PRO A 436 -24.17 -1.59 9.63
CA PRO A 436 -24.78 -0.87 8.52
C PRO A 436 -25.82 -1.72 7.79
N GLU A 437 -27.09 -1.35 7.89
CA GLU A 437 -28.18 -2.13 7.30
C GLU A 437 -28.03 -2.22 5.77
N THR A 438 -28.56 -3.30 5.18
CA THR A 438 -28.46 -3.54 3.71
C THR A 438 -29.77 -3.96 3.08
N ASP A 439 -30.85 -4.09 3.87
CA ASP A 439 -32.13 -4.61 3.36
C ASP A 439 -32.82 -3.66 2.38
N ASP A 440 -32.77 -2.35 2.62
CA ASP A 440 -33.29 -1.34 1.68
C ASP A 440 -32.54 -1.38 0.34
N LEU A 441 -31.23 -1.60 0.43
CA LEU A 441 -30.36 -1.73 -0.73
C LEU A 441 -30.64 -3.01 -1.52
N TYR A 442 -30.76 -4.14 -0.82
CA TYR A 442 -31.06 -5.43 -1.40
C TYR A 442 -32.41 -5.40 -2.13
N ALA A 443 -33.43 -4.82 -1.52
CA ALA A 443 -34.72 -4.62 -2.17
C ALA A 443 -34.61 -3.80 -3.47
N TYR A 444 -33.84 -2.71 -3.48
CA TYR A 444 -33.58 -1.95 -4.70
C TYR A 444 -32.86 -2.77 -5.77
N LEU A 445 -31.83 -3.53 -5.39
CA LEU A 445 -31.03 -4.38 -6.27
C LEU A 445 -31.78 -5.65 -6.72
N GLY A 446 -32.99 -5.90 -6.23
CA GLY A 446 -33.73 -7.14 -6.50
C GLY A 446 -33.09 -8.37 -5.87
N ILE A 447 -32.48 -8.22 -4.71
CA ILE A 447 -31.88 -9.32 -3.93
C ILE A 447 -32.82 -9.60 -2.76
N GLU A 448 -33.29 -10.83 -2.65
CA GLU A 448 -34.12 -11.26 -1.53
C GLU A 448 -33.60 -12.56 -0.93
N ARG A 449 -33.92 -12.81 0.35
CA ARG A 449 -33.64 -14.10 0.99
C ARG A 449 -34.92 -14.94 0.96
N ASN A 450 -34.86 -16.11 0.35
CA ASN A 450 -35.99 -17.04 0.38
C ASN A 450 -36.19 -17.64 1.79
N ARG A 451 -37.23 -18.46 1.98
CA ARG A 451 -37.54 -19.07 3.29
C ARG A 451 -36.41 -19.93 3.89
N LYS A 452 -35.46 -20.38 3.08
CA LYS A 452 -34.28 -21.16 3.51
C LYS A 452 -33.05 -20.28 3.76
N GLY A 453 -33.19 -18.95 3.64
CA GLY A 453 -32.10 -17.98 3.77
C GLY A 453 -31.20 -17.85 2.54
N ALA A 454 -31.48 -18.55 1.44
CA ALA A 454 -30.68 -18.44 0.22
C ALA A 454 -31.12 -17.22 -0.61
N LEU A 455 -30.15 -16.55 -1.24
CA LEU A 455 -30.41 -15.41 -2.12
C LEU A 455 -31.21 -15.84 -3.35
N VAL A 456 -32.19 -15.03 -3.70
CA VAL A 456 -32.92 -15.06 -4.97
C VAL A 456 -32.86 -13.67 -5.60
N PHE A 457 -32.82 -13.64 -6.93
CA PHE A 457 -32.60 -12.43 -7.70
C PHE A 457 -33.81 -12.14 -8.59
N ASP A 458 -34.36 -10.92 -8.49
CA ASP A 458 -35.38 -10.41 -9.40
C ASP A 458 -34.72 -9.50 -10.45
N ASP A 459 -34.75 -9.93 -11.70
CA ASP A 459 -34.19 -9.19 -12.84
C ASP A 459 -35.10 -8.04 -13.31
N ASN A 460 -36.32 -7.95 -12.78
CA ASN A 460 -37.25 -6.85 -13.05
C ASN A 460 -37.16 -5.74 -12.00
N ALA A 461 -36.37 -5.92 -10.94
CA ALA A 461 -36.21 -4.92 -9.90
C ALA A 461 -35.56 -3.63 -10.45
N PRO A 462 -35.90 -2.44 -9.91
CA PRO A 462 -35.38 -1.17 -10.42
C PRO A 462 -33.84 -1.07 -10.47
N GLY A 463 -33.15 -1.75 -9.56
CA GLY A 463 -31.70 -1.80 -9.46
C GLY A 463 -31.06 -3.07 -10.04
N ALA A 464 -31.77 -3.93 -10.76
CA ALA A 464 -31.19 -5.15 -11.34
C ALA A 464 -30.01 -4.83 -12.27
N GLY A 465 -30.12 -3.78 -13.10
CA GLY A 465 -29.01 -3.33 -13.94
C GLY A 465 -27.80 -2.84 -13.13
N VAL A 466 -28.02 -2.21 -11.97
CA VAL A 466 -26.95 -1.80 -11.06
C VAL A 466 -26.28 -3.02 -10.43
N ARG A 467 -27.07 -4.00 -9.98
CA ARG A 467 -26.58 -5.27 -9.42
C ARG A 467 -25.62 -5.97 -10.38
N HIS A 468 -26.02 -6.11 -11.64
CA HIS A 468 -25.16 -6.67 -12.69
C HIS A 468 -23.94 -5.78 -12.97
N ALA A 469 -24.11 -4.47 -13.07
CA ALA A 469 -23.01 -3.54 -13.39
C ALA A 469 -21.92 -3.49 -12.29
N ILE A 470 -22.25 -3.82 -11.04
CA ILE A 470 -21.27 -3.95 -9.96
C ILE A 470 -20.35 -5.15 -10.24
N MET A 471 -20.90 -6.29 -10.62
CA MET A 471 -20.16 -7.56 -10.78
C MET A 471 -19.65 -7.81 -12.20
N ALA A 472 -20.15 -7.06 -13.18
CA ALA A 472 -19.81 -7.24 -14.58
C ALA A 472 -18.32 -6.95 -14.84
N PRO A 473 -17.63 -7.80 -15.63
CA PRO A 473 -16.29 -7.49 -16.11
C PRO A 473 -16.29 -6.11 -16.77
N LEU A 474 -15.43 -5.21 -16.30
CA LEU A 474 -15.23 -3.94 -16.98
C LEU A 474 -14.47 -4.22 -18.27
N ALA A 475 -15.02 -3.78 -19.40
CA ALA A 475 -14.31 -3.83 -20.67
C ALA A 475 -12.95 -3.16 -20.47
N ALA A 476 -11.86 -3.86 -20.81
CA ALA A 476 -10.55 -3.24 -20.80
C ALA A 476 -10.59 -2.02 -21.75
N PRO A 477 -10.23 -0.81 -21.30
CA PRO A 477 -10.11 0.33 -22.19
C PRO A 477 -9.00 0.11 -23.22
#